data_AF-A0A934RQ62-F1
#
_entry.id   AF-A0A934RQ62-F1
#
_cell.length_a   1.000
_cell.length_b   1.000
_cell.length_c   1.000
_cell.angle_alpha   90.00
_cell.angle_beta   90.00
_cell.angle_gamma   90.00
#
_symmetry.space_group_name_H-M   'P 1'
#
loop_
_entity.id
_entity.type
_entity.pdbx_description
1 polymer ?
#
loop_
_entity_poly.entity_id
_entity_poly.type
_entity_poly.pdbx_seq_one_letter_code
_entity_poly.pdbx_strand_id
1 'polypeptide(L)' 'MDLTSEQIRQDAANCDARKVEQARRMSPREKFFAGAELFDDACQVTLAGLRAQYPTFSSQDLRKELKRLLEMTEKMGR' A
#
# COMPACT_ATOMS: atom_id res chain seq x y z
N MET A 1 -25.51 -14.33 3.29
CA MET A 1 -24.79 -15.51 3.81
C MET A 1 -23.64 -14.97 4.61
N ASP A 2 -23.59 -15.27 5.90
CA ASP A 2 -22.46 -14.84 6.74
C ASP A 2 -21.30 -15.81 6.55
N LEU A 3 -20.10 -15.25 6.32
CA LEU A 3 -18.88 -16.05 6.23
C LEU A 3 -18.48 -16.54 7.62
N THR A 4 -18.17 -17.83 7.72
CA THR A 4 -17.64 -18.42 8.94
C THR A 4 -16.20 -17.97 9.18
N SER A 5 -15.76 -17.94 10.43
CA SER A 5 -14.37 -17.63 10.77
C SER A 5 -13.37 -18.60 10.14
N GLU A 6 -13.78 -19.85 9.90
CA GLU A 6 -12.96 -20.84 9.21
C GLU A 6 -12.75 -20.48 7.73
N GLN A 7 -13.81 -20.07 7.04
CA GLN A 7 -13.72 -19.60 5.66
C GLN A 7 -12.81 -18.37 5.54
N ILE A 8 -12.91 -17.41 6.47
CA ILE A 8 -12.03 -16.23 6.51
C ILE A 8 -10.56 -16.63 6.66
N ARG A 9 -10.24 -17.59 7.55
CA ARG A 9 -8.87 -18.09 7.72
C ARG A 9 -8.36 -18.78 6.46
N GLN A 10 -9.19 -19.61 5.85
CA GLN A 10 -8.82 -20.32 4.62
C GLN A 10 -8.55 -19.35 3.47
N ASP A 11 -9.37 -18.30 3.33
CA ASP A 11 -9.18 -17.26 2.31
C ASP A 11 -7.91 -16.44 2.55
N ALA A 12 -7.58 -16.13 3.80
CA ALA A 12 -6.32 -15.47 4.15
C ALA A 12 -5.11 -16.35 3.78
N ALA A 13 -5.14 -17.64 4.11
CA ALA A 13 -4.09 -18.58 3.74
C ALA A 13 -3.92 -18.70 2.22
N ASN A 14 -5.04 -18.74 1.49
CA ASN A 14 -5.03 -18.77 0.02
C ASN A 14 -4.44 -17.48 -0.57
N CYS A 15 -4.74 -16.31 0.01
CA CYS A 15 -4.14 -15.05 -0.38
C CYS A 15 -2.62 -15.07 -0.19
N ASP A 16 -2.14 -15.57 0.95
CA ASP A 16 -0.71 -15.61 1.24
C ASP A 16 0.03 -16.61 0.35
N ALA A 17 -0.55 -17.79 0.09
CA ALA A 17 0.01 -18.75 -0.86
C ALA A 17 0.19 -18.15 -2.26
N ARG A 18 -0.79 -17.35 -2.72
CA ARG A 18 -0.72 -16.65 -4.01
C ARG A 18 0.40 -15.60 -4.03
N LYS A 19 0.59 -14.83 -2.96
CA LYS A 19 1.69 -13.85 -2.85
C LYS A 19 3.06 -14.54 -2.91
N VAL A 20 3.22 -15.67 -2.21
CA VAL A 20 4.46 -16.45 -2.23
C VAL A 20 4.75 -16.98 -3.64
N GLU A 21 3.74 -17.53 -4.32
CA GLU A 21 3.91 -18.05 -5.67
C GLU A 21 4.27 -16.93 -6.68
N GLN A 22 3.62 -15.77 -6.59
CA GLN A 22 3.99 -14.60 -7.37
C GLN A 22 5.45 -14.22 -7.12
N ALA A 23 5.86 -14.09 -5.85
CA ALA A 23 7.22 -13.74 -5.48
C ALA A 23 8.26 -14.77 -5.95
N ARG A 24 7.91 -16.06 -6.07
CA ARG A 24 8.79 -17.10 -6.61
C ARG A 24 9.05 -16.96 -8.11
N ARG A 25 8.10 -16.39 -8.86
CA ARG A 25 8.20 -16.19 -10.32
C ARG A 25 8.94 -14.91 -10.70
N MET A 26 9.14 -14.00 -9.76
CA MET A 26 9.90 -12.76 -9.97
C MET A 26 11.40 -13.05 -10.02
N SER A 27 12.10 -12.39 -10.94
CA SER A 27 13.56 -12.32 -10.92
C SER A 27 14.04 -11.64 -9.63
N PRO A 28 15.32 -11.85 -9.22
CA PRO A 28 15.89 -11.17 -8.07
C PRO A 28 15.76 -9.64 -8.14
N ARG A 29 15.91 -9.06 -9.35
CA ARG A 29 15.78 -7.61 -9.57
C ARG A 29 14.35 -7.14 -9.36
N GLU A 30 13.36 -7.81 -9.95
CA GLU A 30 11.96 -7.45 -9.78
C GLU A 30 11.56 -7.58 -8.31
N LYS A 31 11.94 -8.67 -7.64
CA LYS A 31 11.66 -8.87 -6.21
C LYS A 31 12.28 -7.77 -5.35
N PHE A 32 13.49 -7.32 -5.69
CA PHE A 32 14.17 -6.23 -4.97
C PHE A 32 13.41 -4.90 -5.09
N PHE A 33 12.89 -4.57 -6.28
CA PHE A 33 12.18 -3.30 -6.50
C PHE A 33 10.69 -3.34 -6.16
N ALA A 34 10.09 -4.53 -6.00
CA ALA A 34 8.67 -4.70 -5.72
C ALA A 34 8.17 -3.84 -4.54
N GLY A 35 8.96 -3.73 -3.47
CA GLY A 35 8.59 -2.92 -2.31
C GLY A 35 8.53 -1.42 -2.62
N ALA A 36 9.49 -0.91 -3.40
CA ALA A 36 9.52 0.50 -3.81
C ALA A 36 8.37 0.83 -4.77
N GLU A 37 8.11 -0.04 -5.74
CA GLU A 37 6.99 0.12 -6.68
C GLU A 37 5.64 0.13 -5.95
N LEU A 38 5.42 -0.81 -5.02
CA LEU A 38 4.22 -0.83 -4.19
C LEU A 38 4.07 0.43 -3.33
N PHE A 39 5.18 0.96 -2.81
CA PHE A 39 5.17 2.19 -2.03
C PHE A 39 4.79 3.42 -2.88
N ASP A 40 5.35 3.51 -4.09
CA ASP A 40 5.03 4.58 -5.03
C ASP A 40 3.54 4.54 -5.42
N ASP A 41 3.00 3.35 -5.69
CA ASP A 41 1.58 3.13 -5.97
C ASP A 41 0.70 3.58 -4.79
N ALA A 42 1.05 3.18 -3.57
CA ALA A 42 0.33 3.59 -2.35
C ALA A 42 0.36 5.12 -2.16
N CYS A 43 1.49 5.76 -2.47
CA CYS A 43 1.60 7.22 -2.47
C CYS A 43 0.66 7.86 -3.51
N GLN A 44 0.50 7.29 -4.71
CA GLN A 44 -0.43 7.82 -5.72
C GLN A 44 -1.89 7.73 -5.28
N VAL A 45 -2.29 6.60 -4.69
CA VAL A 45 -3.64 6.42 -4.13
C VAL A 45 -3.90 7.45 -3.03
N THR A 46 -2.93 7.64 -2.13
CA THR A 46 -3.02 8.64 -1.06
C THR A 46 -3.14 10.05 -1.61
N LEU A 47 -2.34 10.40 -2.63
CA LEU A 47 -2.43 11.69 -3.30
C LEU A 47 -3.79 11.93 -3.96
N ALA A 48 -4.41 10.89 -4.53
CA ALA A 48 -5.77 11.00 -5.07
C ALA A 48 -6.78 11.34 -3.96
N GLY A 49 -6.66 10.72 -2.79
CA GLY A 49 -7.45 11.07 -1.61
C GLY A 49 -7.23 12.51 -1.14
N LEU A 50 -5.96 12.95 -1.05
CA LEU A 50 -5.62 14.31 -0.66
C LEU A 50 -6.16 15.36 -1.64
N ARG A 51 -6.15 15.07 -2.96
CA ARG A 51 -6.75 15.95 -3.98
C ARG A 51 -8.25 16.12 -3.78
N ALA A 52 -8.95 15.03 -3.47
CA ALA A 52 -10.38 15.09 -3.19
C ALA A 52 -10.69 15.86 -1.89
N GLN A 53 -9.84 15.70 -0.87
CA GLN A 53 -9.98 16.36 0.42
C GLN A 53 -9.63 17.85 0.38
N TYR A 54 -8.63 18.23 -0.43
CA TYR A 54 -8.13 19.59 -0.57
C TYR A 54 -8.11 20.05 -2.04
N PRO A 55 -9.27 20.36 -2.64
CA PRO A 55 -9.36 20.68 -4.08
C PRO A 55 -8.58 21.91 -4.52
N THR A 56 -8.27 22.82 -3.58
CA THR A 56 -7.53 24.07 -3.84
C THR A 56 -6.02 23.93 -3.69
N PHE A 57 -5.53 22.79 -3.19
CA PHE A 57 -4.10 22.59 -3.00
C PHE A 57 -3.38 22.42 -4.34
N SER A 58 -2.21 23.04 -4.46
CA SER A 58 -1.34 22.79 -5.59
C SER A 58 -0.71 21.40 -5.49
N SER A 59 -0.14 20.91 -6.60
CA SER A 59 0.64 19.67 -6.61
C SER A 59 1.80 19.68 -5.59
N GLN A 60 2.38 20.85 -5.31
CA GLN A 60 3.45 20.97 -4.33
C GLN A 60 2.91 20.87 -2.91
N ASP A 61 1.74 21.45 -2.64
CA ASP A 61 1.10 21.40 -1.32
C ASP A 61 0.63 19.99 -0.99
N LEU A 62 0.06 19.28 -1.97
CA LEU A 62 -0.30 17.86 -1.83
C LEU A 62 0.92 16.98 -1.52
N ARG A 63 2.08 17.24 -2.14
CA ARG A 63 3.33 16.52 -1.84
C ARG A 63 3.86 16.83 -0.43
N LYS A 64 3.76 18.08 0.02
CA LYS A 64 4.13 18.46 1.40
C LYS A 64 3.24 17.74 2.42
N GLU A 65 1.93 17.69 2.14
CA GLU A 65 0.98 17.03 3.02
C GLU A 65 1.18 15.50 3.05
N LEU A 66 1.42 14.87 1.90
CA LEU A 66 1.82 13.47 1.83
C LEU A 66 3.07 13.19 2.69
N LYS A 67 4.10 14.03 2.56
CA LYS A 67 5.33 13.91 3.36
C LYS A 67 5.04 14.03 4.86
N ARG A 68 4.20 14.98 5.26
CA ARG A 68 3.79 15.17 6.66
C ARG A 68 3.10 13.91 7.21
N LEU A 69 2.22 13.28 6.43
CA LEU A 69 1.53 12.04 6.81
C LEU A 69 2.52 10.88 6.99
N LEU A 70 3.45 10.71 6.06
CA LEU A 70 4.49 9.66 6.14
C LEU A 70 5.35 9.83 7.40
N GLU A 71 5.82 11.06 7.68
CA GLU A 71 6.60 11.37 8.88
C GLU A 71 5.85 11.12 10.19
N MET A 72 4.52 11.31 10.20
CA MET A 72 3.71 10.97 11.37
C MET A 72 3.64 9.46 11.57
N THR A 73 3.42 8.69 10.50
CA THR A 73 3.33 7.23 10.59
C THR A 73 4.66 6.58 10.99
N GLU A 74 5.80 7.08 10.50
CA GLU A 74 7.12 6.59 10.93
C GLU A 74 7.38 6.81 12.42
N LYS A 75 6.87 7.92 12.98
CA LYS A 75 7.01 8.22 14.42
C LYS A 75 6.08 7.41 15.31
N MET A 76 4.93 6.97 14.78
CA MET A 76 3.94 6.15 15.48
C MET A 76 4.22 4.65 15.40
N GLY A 77 4.98 4.21 14.39
CA GLY A 77 5.40 2.82 14.20
C GLY A 77 6.67 2.42 14.96
N ARG A 78 7.13 3.22 15.94
CA ARG A 78 8.22 2.90 16.86
C ARG A 78 7.73 2.77 18.29
#